data_AF-A0A1Q3CFX8-F1
#
_entry.id   AF-A0A1Q3CFX8-F1
#
_cell.length_a   1.000
_cell.length_b   1.000
_cell.length_c   1.000
_cell.angle_alpha   90.00
_cell.angle_beta   90.00
_cell.angle_gamma   90.00
#
_symmetry.space_group_name_H-M   'P 1'
#
loop_
_entity.id
_entity.type
_entity.pdbx_description
1 polymer ?
#
loop_
_entity_poly.entity_id
_entity_poly.type
_entity_poly.pdbx_seq_one_letter_code
_entity_poly.pdbx_strand_id
1 'polypeptide(L)'
;MHVFYYALGPNEFNRIRSCLTHEGTNQVKDSIIDMLTHEYELFEMRHSESIYYMFDRFSKIINSLNSLEAKDLTKLKLEDLLGSLLTHELAM
;
A
#
# COMPACT_ATOMS: atom_id res chain seq x y z
N MET A 1 29.67 16.93 12.19
CA MET A 1 29.44 16.89 10.73
C MET A 1 30.72 17.03 9.88
N HIS A 2 31.93 16.93 10.44
CA HIS A 2 33.19 17.13 9.66
C HIS A 2 34.01 15.85 9.42
N VAL A 3 33.68 14.72 10.07
CA VAL A 3 34.49 13.49 10.01
C VAL A 3 34.09 12.58 8.83
N PHE A 4 32.84 12.64 8.38
CA PHE A 4 32.36 11.80 7.27
C PHE A 4 32.71 12.33 5.87
N TYR A 5 33.09 13.59 5.74
CA TYR A 5 33.35 14.20 4.43
C TYR A 5 34.75 13.90 3.88
N TYR A 6 35.71 13.49 4.74
CA TYR A 6 37.08 13.20 4.34
C TYR A 6 37.33 11.73 3.94
N ALA A 7 36.45 10.81 4.35
CA ALA A 7 36.62 9.38 4.08
C ALA A 7 35.94 8.90 2.79
N LEU A 8 34.93 9.64 2.32
CA LEU A 8 34.10 9.31 1.17
C LEU A 8 34.20 10.47 0.20
N GLY A 9 34.78 10.25 -0.98
CA GLY A 9 34.85 11.30 -2.01
C GLY A 9 33.45 11.84 -2.35
N PRO A 10 33.32 13.04 -2.94
CA PRO A 10 32.03 13.68 -3.21
C PRO A 10 31.03 12.79 -3.97
N ASN A 11 31.51 11.85 -4.81
CA ASN A 11 30.69 10.85 -5.47
C ASN A 11 30.10 9.80 -4.52
N GLU A 12 30.88 9.32 -3.57
CA GLU A 12 30.46 8.33 -2.58
C GLU A 12 29.52 8.91 -1.54
N PHE A 13 29.75 10.17 -1.14
CA PHE A 13 28.82 10.90 -0.28
C PHE A 13 27.47 11.13 -0.98
N ASN A 14 27.47 11.55 -2.26
CA ASN A 14 26.23 11.69 -3.03
C ASN A 14 25.53 10.34 -3.29
N ARG A 15 26.30 9.26 -3.48
CA ARG A 15 25.76 7.90 -3.65
C ARG A 15 25.11 7.39 -2.36
N ILE A 16 25.77 7.55 -1.21
CA ILE A 16 25.20 7.17 0.10
C ILE A 16 23.99 8.02 0.45
N ARG A 17 24.04 9.33 0.16
CA ARG A 17 22.89 10.24 0.33
C ARG A 17 21.72 9.81 -0.56
N SER A 18 21.98 9.48 -1.83
CA SER A 18 20.97 9.00 -2.77
C SER A 18 20.37 7.65 -2.35
N CYS A 19 21.19 6.72 -1.85
CA CYS A 19 20.72 5.44 -1.28
C CYS A 19 19.86 5.70 -0.04
N LEU A 20 20.31 6.47 0.93
CA LEU A 20 19.51 6.82 2.12
C LEU A 20 18.18 7.48 1.77
N THR A 21 18.13 8.34 0.74
CA THR A 21 16.89 9.02 0.35
C THR A 21 15.96 8.18 -0.50
N HIS A 22 16.47 7.34 -1.42
CA HIS A 22 15.65 6.54 -2.35
C HIS A 22 15.33 5.15 -1.79
N GLU A 23 16.32 4.49 -1.18
CA GLU A 23 16.17 3.17 -0.56
C GLU A 23 15.37 3.26 0.75
N GLY A 24 15.58 4.33 1.53
CA GLY A 24 14.78 4.62 2.72
C GLY A 24 13.32 4.99 2.40
N THR A 25 13.06 5.69 1.29
CA THR A 25 11.68 5.98 0.86
C THR A 25 10.98 4.76 0.27
N ASN A 26 11.70 3.89 -0.45
CA ASN A 26 11.14 2.64 -0.94
C ASN A 26 10.85 1.65 0.19
N GLN A 27 11.74 1.48 1.18
CA GLN A 27 11.48 0.65 2.35
C GLN A 27 10.26 1.13 3.16
N VAL A 28 10.07 2.46 3.27
CA VAL A 28 8.88 3.03 3.92
C VAL A 28 7.62 2.73 3.09
N LYS A 29 7.67 2.85 1.76
CA LYS A 29 6.54 2.48 0.88
C LYS A 29 6.20 1.00 1.02
N ASP A 30 7.20 0.11 0.97
CA ASP A 30 7.01 -1.33 1.10
C ASP A 30 6.39 -1.69 2.45
N SER A 31 6.87 -1.07 3.55
CA SER A 31 6.30 -1.26 4.88
C SER A 31 4.85 -0.77 4.99
N ILE A 32 4.50 0.32 4.31
CA ILE A 32 3.11 0.83 4.28
C ILE A 32 2.23 -0.10 3.44
N ILE A 33 2.74 -0.62 2.32
CA ILE A 33 2.04 -1.61 1.49
C ILE A 33 1.77 -2.87 2.32
N ASP A 34 2.77 -3.43 3.00
CA ASP A 34 2.60 -4.62 3.84
C ASP A 34 1.57 -4.40 4.94
N MET A 35 1.60 -3.23 5.60
CA MET A 35 0.62 -2.87 6.63
C MET A 35 -0.80 -2.79 6.07
N LEU A 36 -0.99 -2.11 4.94
CA LEU A 36 -2.30 -1.95 4.29
C LEU A 36 -2.81 -3.28 3.71
N THR A 37 -1.91 -4.12 3.18
CA THR A 37 -2.23 -5.47 2.72
C THR A 37 -2.69 -6.33 3.88
N HIS A 38 -2.04 -6.25 5.03
CA HIS A 38 -2.48 -6.97 6.22
C HIS A 38 -3.84 -6.46 6.73
N GLU A 39 -4.05 -5.14 6.75
CA GLU A 39 -5.36 -4.55 7.10
C GLU A 39 -6.46 -5.00 6.13
N TYR A 40 -6.13 -5.12 4.84
CA TYR A 40 -7.02 -5.65 3.81
C TYR A 40 -7.34 -7.14 4.04
N GLU A 41 -6.35 -7.98 4.36
CA GLU A 41 -6.56 -9.41 4.61
C GLU A 41 -7.46 -9.68 5.82
N LEU A 42 -7.35 -8.84 6.85
CA LEU A 42 -8.19 -8.88 8.04
C LEU A 42 -9.50 -8.09 7.87
N PHE A 43 -9.77 -7.55 6.68
CA PHE A 43 -10.93 -6.69 6.48
C PHE A 43 -12.22 -7.50 6.54
N GLU A 44 -13.01 -7.24 7.58
CA GLU A 44 -14.35 -7.78 7.76
C GLU A 44 -15.34 -6.66 8.07
N MET A 45 -16.59 -6.87 7.64
CA MET A 45 -17.69 -6.00 8.02
C MET A 45 -17.99 -6.18 9.51
N ARG A 46 -18.04 -5.07 10.26
CA ARG A 46 -18.37 -5.14 11.69
C ARG A 46 -19.85 -5.38 11.91
N HIS A 47 -20.20 -6.06 13.00
CA HIS A 47 -21.57 -6.49 13.30
C HIS A 47 -22.60 -5.34 13.39
N SER A 48 -22.16 -4.12 13.71
CA SER A 48 -23.00 -2.93 13.84
C SER A 48 -22.69 -1.85 12.79
N GLU A 49 -21.89 -2.17 11.79
CA GLU A 49 -21.50 -1.25 10.73
C GLU A 49 -22.48 -1.33 9.56
N SER A 50 -22.80 -0.20 8.93
CA SER A 50 -23.62 -0.21 7.72
C SER A 50 -22.76 -0.60 6.52
N ILE A 51 -23.40 -1.14 5.48
CA ILE A 51 -22.72 -1.46 4.22
C ILE A 51 -22.02 -0.23 3.61
N TYR A 52 -22.60 0.97 3.79
CA TYR A 52 -22.00 2.23 3.35
C TYR A 52 -20.69 2.53 4.08
N TYR A 53 -20.68 2.41 5.42
CA TYR A 53 -19.47 2.67 6.22
C TYR A 53 -18.40 1.60 6.00
N MET A 54 -18.79 0.34 5.81
CA MET A 54 -17.89 -0.72 5.41
C MET A 54 -17.24 -0.39 4.05
N PHE A 55 -18.03 0.01 3.06
CA PHE A 55 -17.53 0.36 1.73
C PHE A 55 -16.60 1.59 1.74
N ASP A 56 -16.89 2.60 2.57
CA ASP A 56 -16.03 3.77 2.75
C ASP A 56 -14.65 3.37 3.31
N ARG A 57 -14.60 2.50 4.33
CA ARG A 57 -13.33 1.98 4.86
C ARG A 57 -12.58 1.12 3.85
N PHE A 58 -13.29 0.23 3.16
CA PHE A 58 -12.70 -0.59 2.10
C PHE A 58 -12.08 0.28 1.00
N SER A 59 -12.82 1.30 0.55
CA SER A 59 -12.34 2.24 -0.47
C SER A 59 -11.11 3.01 -0.01
N LYS A 60 -11.01 3.38 1.28
CA LYS A 60 -9.80 4.03 1.82
C LYS A 60 -8.56 3.15 1.76
N ILE A 61 -8.68 1.86 2.06
CA ILE A 61 -7.57 0.90 1.97
C ILE A 61 -7.14 0.76 0.52
N ILE A 62 -8.08 0.53 -0.40
CA ILE A 62 -7.79 0.40 -1.84
C ILE A 62 -7.17 1.67 -2.44
N ASN A 63 -7.70 2.84 -2.08
CA ASN A 63 -7.16 4.11 -2.57
C ASN A 63 -5.74 4.37 -2.05
N SER A 64 -5.46 3.98 -0.81
CA SER A 64 -4.12 4.10 -0.22
C SER A 64 -3.12 3.18 -0.92
N LEU A 65 -3.50 1.92 -1.19
CA LEU A 65 -2.69 0.97 -1.97
C LEU A 65 -2.45 1.47 -3.41
N ASN A 66 -3.48 2.00 -4.07
CA ASN A 66 -3.34 2.58 -5.41
C ASN A 66 -2.40 3.80 -5.44
N SER A 67 -2.45 4.65 -4.42
CA SER A 67 -1.55 5.81 -4.29
C SER A 67 -0.09 5.41 -4.10
N LEU A 68 0.17 4.19 -3.63
CA LEU A 68 1.51 3.64 -3.43
C LEU A 68 2.00 2.84 -4.65
N GLU A 69 1.27 2.91 -5.77
CA GLU A 69 1.56 2.18 -7.01
C GLU A 69 1.55 0.64 -6.88
N ALA A 70 0.88 0.09 -5.85
CA ALA A 70 0.58 -1.34 -5.75
C ALA A 70 -0.52 -1.77 -6.75
N LYS A 71 -0.32 -1.44 -8.04
CA LYS A 71 -1.31 -1.56 -9.12
C LYS A 71 -1.73 -3.00 -9.41
N ASP A 72 -0.85 -3.97 -9.15
CA ASP A 72 -1.13 -5.38 -9.43
C ASP A 72 -2.13 -5.99 -8.43
N LEU A 73 -2.06 -5.59 -7.15
CA LEU A 73 -2.93 -6.09 -6.09
C LEU A 73 -4.36 -5.51 -6.19
N THR A 74 -4.48 -4.24 -6.54
CA THR A 74 -5.77 -3.54 -6.59
C THR A 74 -6.60 -3.93 -7.81
N LYS A 75 -5.95 -4.19 -8.95
CA LYS A 75 -6.63 -4.61 -10.18
C LYS A 75 -7.18 -6.04 -10.08
N LEU A 76 -6.37 -6.97 -9.58
CA LEU A 76 -6.74 -8.39 -9.49
C LEU A 76 -7.99 -8.57 -8.60
N LYS A 77 -8.04 -7.89 -7.45
CA LYS A 77 -9.11 -8.09 -6.46
C LYS A 77 -10.38 -7.28 -6.73
N LEU A 78 -10.32 -6.20 -7.51
CA LEU A 78 -11.53 -5.50 -7.95
C LEU A 78 -12.35 -6.40 -8.89
N GLU A 79 -11.68 -7.14 -9.77
CA GLU A 79 -12.33 -8.12 -10.65
C GLU A 79 -12.95 -9.27 -9.83
N ASP A 80 -12.26 -9.78 -8.82
CA ASP A 80 -12.78 -10.83 -7.93
C ASP A 80 -13.99 -10.36 -7.10
N LEU A 81 -13.94 -9.13 -6.58
CA LEU A 81 -15.02 -8.55 -5.79
C LEU A 81 -16.27 -8.32 -6.66
N LEU A 82 -16.09 -7.76 -7.86
CA LEU A 82 -17.17 -7.59 -8.83
C LEU A 82 -17.75 -8.95 -9.28
N GLY A 83 -16.90 -9.95 -9.49
CA GLY A 83 -17.34 -11.31 -9.80
C GLY A 83 -18.16 -11.94 -8.66
N SER A 84 -17.76 -11.71 -7.41
CA SER A 84 -18.48 -12.18 -6.23
C SER A 84 -19.83 -11.47 -6.04
N LEU A 85 -19.91 -10.18 -6.35
CA LEU A 85 -21.16 -9.40 -6.32
C LEU A 85 -22.13 -9.84 -7.43
N LEU A 86 -21.65 -9.98 -8.66
CA LEU A 86 -22.47 -10.42 -9.80
C LEU A 86 -23.02 -11.84 -9.60
N THR A 87 -22.24 -12.74 -8.98
CA THR A 87 -22.70 -14.11 -8.67
C THR A 87 -23.75 -14.13 -7.57
N HIS A 88 -23.70 -13.20 -6.60
CA HIS A 88 -24.77 -13.06 -5.61
C HIS A 88 -26.06 -12.48 -6.21
N GLU A 89 -25.96 -11.60 -7.22
CA GLU A 89 -27.11 -10.97 -7.88
C GLU A 89 -27.83 -11.93 -8.84
N LEU A 90 -27.12 -12.83 -9.50
CA LEU A 90 -27.70 -13.84 -10.42
C LEU A 90 -28.26 -15.08 -9.69
N ALA A 91 -27.93 -15.28 -8.41
CA ALA A 91 -28.39 -16.41 -7.61
C ALA A 91 -29.67 -16.12 -6.81
N MET A 92 -30.25 -14.91 -6.94
CA MET A 92 -31.53 -14.51 -6.38
C MET A 92 -32.59 -14.39 -7.48
#